data_AF-A0A2K9HKW5-F1
#
_entry.id   AF-A0A2K9HKW5-F1
#
_cell.length_a   1.000
_cell.length_b   1.000
_cell.length_c   1.000
_cell.angle_alpha   90.00
_cell.angle_beta   90.00
_cell.angle_gamma   90.00
#
_symmetry.space_group_name_H-M   'P 1'
#
loop_
_entity.id
_entity.type
_entity.pdbx_description
1 polymer ?
#
loop_
_entity_poly.entity_id
_entity_poly.type
_entity_poly.pdbx_seq_one_letter_code
_entity_poly.pdbx_strand_id
1 'polypeptide(L)'
;MTLEELKKEYDKYNTPSMFDTLKEGVEAQIVETEVYKGFYYEIIPYSFLRVGMRRGNPIKQFNRLKSTNNLFLYGFNEKKQIIEVREGCEIENQFNHQFLFYEKDMFKSLYYNNGKILQNVSYCYLKKGNLVDKVLGKGRFGGREECYFYDDNDKLQKIEVSQYDRTGQESATLFYTIKYCSDDSLDSIIKSTSMYEEVVYNEKKK
;
A
#
# COMPACT_ATOMS: atom_id res chain seq x y z
N MET A 1 17.20 -8.59 -0.14
CA MET A 1 16.40 -9.59 -0.89
C MET A 1 16.57 -9.34 -2.38
N THR A 2 16.83 -10.37 -3.18
CA THR A 2 16.99 -10.30 -4.64
C THR A 2 15.64 -10.44 -5.36
N LEU A 3 15.59 -10.14 -6.66
CA LEU A 3 14.39 -10.36 -7.49
C LEU A 3 13.99 -11.84 -7.55
N GLU A 4 14.96 -12.74 -7.51
CA GLU A 4 14.73 -14.19 -7.55
C GLU A 4 14.14 -14.70 -6.23
N GLU A 5 14.61 -14.17 -5.10
CA GLU A 5 14.04 -14.43 -3.78
C GLU A 5 12.60 -13.90 -3.66
N LEU A 6 12.33 -12.69 -4.18
CA LEU A 6 10.98 -12.13 -4.23
C LEU A 6 10.03 -12.99 -5.06
N LYS A 7 10.50 -13.57 -6.17
CA LYS A 7 9.71 -14.50 -6.99
C LYS A 7 9.38 -15.77 -6.20
N LYS A 8 10.36 -16.37 -5.51
CA LYS A 8 10.12 -17.54 -4.65
C LYS A 8 9.09 -17.24 -3.56
N GLU A 9 9.16 -16.07 -2.93
CA GLU A 9 8.16 -15.65 -1.95
C GLU A 9 6.77 -15.44 -2.58
N TYR A 10 6.68 -14.85 -3.78
CA TYR A 10 5.41 -14.75 -4.50
C TYR A 10 4.81 -16.13 -4.76
N ASP A 11 5.59 -17.06 -5.30
CA ASP A 11 5.13 -18.41 -5.65
C ASP A 11 4.69 -19.19 -4.39
N LYS A 12 5.40 -19.01 -3.27
CA LYS A 12 5.04 -19.58 -1.96
C LYS A 12 3.66 -19.14 -1.48
N TYR A 13 3.30 -17.86 -1.62
CA TYR A 13 2.01 -17.36 -1.14
C TYR A 13 0.89 -17.46 -2.18
N ASN A 14 1.21 -17.69 -3.45
CA ASN A 14 0.23 -17.82 -4.53
C ASN A 14 -0.26 -19.27 -4.71
N THR A 15 -0.75 -19.88 -3.62
CA THR A 15 -1.32 -21.23 -3.64
C THR A 15 -2.78 -21.21 -3.18
N PRO A 16 -3.62 -22.18 -3.61
CA PRO A 16 -5.06 -22.16 -3.33
C PRO A 16 -5.44 -22.11 -1.84
N SER A 17 -4.66 -22.74 -0.97
CA SER A 17 -4.94 -22.82 0.47
C SER A 17 -4.34 -21.67 1.28
N MET A 18 -3.33 -20.97 0.76
CA MET A 18 -2.60 -19.97 1.54
C MET A 18 -3.50 -18.82 1.98
N PHE A 19 -4.40 -18.36 1.11
CA PHE A 19 -5.30 -17.26 1.44
C PHE A 19 -6.13 -17.54 2.69
N ASP A 20 -6.78 -18.71 2.75
CA ASP A 20 -7.68 -19.06 3.86
C ASP A 20 -6.90 -19.20 5.17
N THR A 21 -5.73 -19.84 5.14
CA THR A 21 -4.84 -19.95 6.32
C THR A 21 -4.36 -18.58 6.81
N LEU A 22 -3.95 -17.68 5.92
CA LEU A 22 -3.54 -16.33 6.30
C LEU A 22 -4.70 -15.53 6.88
N LYS A 23 -5.88 -15.61 6.25
CA LYS A 23 -7.07 -14.91 6.69
C LYS A 23 -7.46 -15.32 8.11
N GLU A 24 -7.58 -16.61 8.38
CA GLU A 24 -7.90 -17.12 9.71
C GLU A 24 -6.90 -16.65 10.77
N GLY A 25 -5.61 -16.76 10.48
CA GLY A 25 -4.55 -16.34 11.40
C GLY A 25 -4.52 -14.84 11.67
N VAL A 26 -4.83 -14.01 10.66
CA VAL A 26 -4.90 -12.55 10.80
C VAL A 26 -6.17 -12.13 11.54
N GLU A 27 -7.33 -12.66 11.17
CA GLU A 27 -8.62 -12.31 11.80
C GLU A 27 -8.64 -12.65 13.29
N ALA A 28 -7.99 -13.74 13.70
CA ALA A 28 -7.85 -14.10 15.11
C ALA A 28 -7.06 -13.07 15.94
N GLN A 29 -6.28 -12.18 15.31
CA GLN A 29 -5.50 -11.14 15.96
C GLN A 29 -6.16 -9.75 15.93
N ILE A 30 -7.29 -9.60 15.20
CA ILE A 30 -7.98 -8.31 15.07
C ILE A 30 -8.80 -8.04 16.32
N VAL A 31 -8.58 -6.88 16.94
CA VAL A 31 -9.34 -6.39 18.10
C VAL A 31 -10.27 -5.24 17.76
N GLU A 32 -10.01 -4.52 16.67
CA GLU A 32 -10.80 -3.39 16.22
C GLU A 32 -10.87 -3.36 14.68
N THR A 33 -12.01 -2.93 14.14
CA THR A 33 -12.15 -2.69 12.70
C THR A 33 -12.79 -1.34 12.46
N GLU A 34 -12.13 -0.52 11.66
CA GLU A 34 -12.64 0.77 11.22
C GLU A 34 -13.05 0.73 9.74
N VAL A 35 -14.07 1.49 9.36
CA VAL A 35 -14.64 1.47 8.00
C VAL A 35 -14.64 2.86 7.37
N TYR A 36 -14.21 2.93 6.12
CA TYR A 36 -14.08 4.17 5.36
C TYR A 36 -14.65 4.03 3.94
N LYS A 37 -15.10 5.14 3.36
CA LYS A 37 -15.40 5.27 1.94
C LYS A 37 -14.17 5.82 1.22
N GLY A 38 -13.46 4.97 0.47
CA GLY A 38 -12.16 5.27 -0.13
C GLY A 38 -10.95 5.01 0.79
N PHE A 39 -9.74 5.05 0.21
CA PHE A 39 -8.46 4.89 0.91
C PHE A 39 -8.31 5.92 2.04
N TYR A 40 -7.90 5.49 3.23
CA TYR A 40 -7.82 6.39 4.39
C TYR A 40 -6.46 6.44 5.06
N TYR A 41 -5.83 5.28 5.26
CA TYR A 41 -4.51 5.15 5.87
C TYR A 41 -3.43 4.96 4.80
N GLU A 42 -2.35 5.73 4.92
CA GLU A 42 -1.14 5.51 4.12
C GLU A 42 -0.25 4.48 4.82
N ILE A 43 -0.43 3.19 4.49
CA ILE A 43 0.43 2.10 4.99
C ILE A 43 1.87 2.27 4.50
N ILE A 44 1.99 2.69 3.24
CA ILE A 44 3.23 3.10 2.60
C ILE A 44 3.08 4.60 2.30
N PRO A 45 4.08 5.45 2.56
CA PRO A 45 3.95 6.89 2.40
C PRO A 45 3.44 7.31 1.01
N TYR A 46 2.36 8.10 1.03
CA TYR A 46 1.72 8.70 -0.15
C TYR A 46 1.30 7.72 -1.25
N SER A 47 1.08 6.44 -0.92
CA SER A 47 0.79 5.36 -1.87
C SER A 47 -0.41 5.63 -2.76
N PHE A 48 -1.50 6.17 -2.21
CA PHE A 48 -2.70 6.52 -2.98
C PHE A 48 -2.70 7.99 -3.43
N LEU A 49 -2.12 8.90 -2.64
CA LEU A 49 -2.04 10.31 -3.02
C LEU A 49 -1.18 10.52 -4.27
N ARG A 50 -0.06 9.79 -4.41
CA ARG A 50 0.86 9.92 -5.56
C ARG A 50 0.29 9.34 -6.87
N VAL A 51 -0.87 8.70 -6.84
CA VAL A 51 -1.62 8.27 -8.03
C VAL A 51 -2.90 9.08 -8.23
N GLY A 52 -3.02 10.22 -7.55
CA GLY A 52 -4.12 11.17 -7.71
C GLY A 52 -5.40 10.82 -6.96
N MET A 53 -5.37 9.78 -6.12
CA MET A 53 -6.50 9.47 -5.25
C MET A 53 -6.54 10.44 -4.06
N ARG A 54 -7.73 10.63 -3.49
CA ARG A 54 -7.94 11.48 -2.32
C ARG A 54 -8.27 10.63 -1.10
N ARG A 55 -7.94 11.15 0.07
CA ARG A 55 -8.29 10.52 1.34
C ARG A 55 -9.81 10.38 1.46
N GLY A 56 -10.23 9.20 1.87
CA GLY A 56 -11.61 8.81 2.08
C GLY A 56 -12.21 9.39 3.34
N ASN A 57 -13.45 8.99 3.62
CA ASN A 57 -14.23 9.49 4.75
C ASN A 57 -14.64 8.36 5.70
N PRO A 58 -14.61 8.59 7.04
CA PRO A 58 -15.06 7.60 8.00
C PRO A 58 -16.56 7.30 7.86
N ILE A 59 -16.92 6.02 8.02
CA ILE A 59 -18.31 5.55 8.00
C ILE A 59 -18.72 5.16 9.41
N LYS A 60 -19.64 5.92 10.00
CA LYS A 60 -20.18 5.64 11.35
C LYS A 60 -21.33 4.63 11.35
N GLN A 61 -22.04 4.46 10.23
CA GLN A 61 -23.27 3.66 10.14
C GLN A 61 -23.16 2.62 9.02
N PHE A 62 -22.21 1.70 9.15
CA PHE A 62 -21.93 0.66 8.16
C PHE A 62 -23.18 -0.15 7.78
N ASN A 63 -24.00 -0.53 8.76
CA ASN A 63 -25.21 -1.35 8.57
C ASN A 63 -26.29 -0.71 7.68
N ARG A 64 -26.17 0.59 7.34
CA ARG A 64 -27.13 1.29 6.47
C ARG A 64 -26.67 1.33 5.01
N LEU A 65 -25.47 0.86 4.71
CA LEU A 65 -24.94 0.87 3.35
C LEU A 65 -25.51 -0.30 2.56
N LYS A 66 -26.00 0.00 1.34
CA LYS A 66 -26.56 -0.98 0.41
C LYS A 66 -25.50 -1.70 -0.44
N SER A 67 -24.24 -1.29 -0.32
CA SER A 67 -23.14 -1.81 -1.13
C SER A 67 -21.83 -1.64 -0.39
N THR A 68 -20.97 -2.63 -0.54
CA THR A 68 -19.59 -2.63 -0.05
C THR A 68 -18.61 -2.00 -1.04
N ASN A 69 -19.06 -1.64 -2.26
CA ASN A 69 -18.18 -1.11 -3.29
C ASN A 69 -17.47 0.17 -2.83
N ASN A 70 -16.15 0.22 -3.02
CA ASN A 70 -15.27 1.33 -2.60
C ASN A 70 -15.31 1.59 -1.08
N LEU A 71 -15.65 0.57 -0.28
CA LEU A 71 -15.43 0.59 1.17
C LEU A 71 -14.09 -0.05 1.50
N PHE A 72 -13.41 0.54 2.47
CA PHE A 72 -12.16 0.05 3.01
C PHE A 72 -12.36 -0.25 4.49
N LEU A 73 -12.15 -1.50 4.88
CA LEU A 73 -12.16 -1.92 6.28
C LEU A 73 -10.72 -2.18 6.71
N TYR A 74 -10.31 -1.60 7.83
CA TYR A 74 -8.96 -1.73 8.37
C TYR A 74 -9.04 -2.48 9.70
N GLY A 75 -8.44 -3.67 9.76
CA GLY A 75 -8.36 -4.49 10.95
C GLY A 75 -7.10 -4.18 11.75
N PHE A 76 -7.26 -3.83 13.02
CA PHE A 76 -6.17 -3.47 13.92
C PHE A 76 -5.90 -4.57 14.95
N ASN A 77 -4.62 -4.82 15.25
CA ASN A 77 -4.22 -5.69 16.36
C ASN A 77 -4.13 -4.91 17.69
N GLU A 78 -3.80 -5.60 18.79
CA GLU A 78 -3.62 -5.00 20.13
C GLU A 78 -2.57 -3.87 20.17
N LYS A 79 -1.59 -3.89 19.26
CA LYS A 79 -0.56 -2.84 19.12
C LYS A 79 -1.02 -1.66 18.27
N LYS A 80 -2.30 -1.63 17.85
CA LYS A 80 -2.89 -0.64 16.94
C LYS A 80 -2.21 -0.60 15.57
N GLN A 81 -1.62 -1.73 15.14
CA GLN A 81 -1.10 -1.87 13.78
C GLN A 81 -2.22 -2.40 12.88
N ILE A 82 -2.34 -1.83 11.68
CA ILE A 82 -3.23 -2.36 10.64
C ILE A 82 -2.64 -3.69 10.17
N ILE A 83 -3.34 -4.79 10.40
CA ILE A 83 -2.91 -6.13 9.97
C ILE A 83 -3.76 -6.68 8.82
N GLU A 84 -4.92 -6.08 8.56
CA GLU A 84 -5.79 -6.38 7.43
C GLU A 84 -6.31 -5.09 6.78
N VAL A 85 -6.36 -5.06 5.45
CA VAL A 85 -7.22 -4.16 4.68
C VAL A 85 -8.16 -4.98 3.80
N ARG A 86 -9.46 -4.73 3.90
CA ARG A 86 -10.47 -5.27 2.98
C ARG A 86 -11.02 -4.14 2.11
N GLU A 87 -10.85 -4.26 0.81
CA GLU A 87 -11.39 -3.34 -0.19
C GLU A 87 -12.61 -3.99 -0.85
N GLY A 88 -13.79 -3.43 -0.63
CA GLY A 88 -15.01 -3.95 -1.24
C GLY A 88 -15.09 -3.64 -2.72
N CYS A 89 -15.36 -4.67 -3.52
CA CYS A 89 -15.54 -4.54 -4.96
C CYS A 89 -17.02 -4.38 -5.35
N GLU A 90 -17.31 -4.35 -6.66
CA GLU A 90 -18.68 -4.24 -7.18
C GLU A 90 -19.56 -5.43 -6.80
N ILE A 91 -18.96 -6.59 -6.57
CA ILE A 91 -19.68 -7.80 -6.16
C ILE A 91 -19.95 -7.71 -4.66
N GLU A 92 -21.23 -7.79 -4.31
CA GLU A 92 -21.67 -7.66 -2.91
C GLU A 92 -20.98 -8.68 -2.01
N ASN A 93 -20.52 -8.21 -0.84
CA ASN A 93 -19.83 -9.01 0.18
C ASN A 93 -18.54 -9.71 -0.28
N GLN A 94 -17.97 -9.29 -1.42
CA GLN A 94 -16.65 -9.72 -1.84
C GLN A 94 -15.63 -8.59 -1.68
N PHE A 95 -14.42 -8.97 -1.31
CA PHE A 95 -13.35 -8.04 -0.98
C PHE A 95 -12.04 -8.48 -1.61
N ASN A 96 -11.24 -7.52 -2.08
CA ASN A 96 -9.81 -7.72 -2.14
C ASN A 96 -9.25 -7.65 -0.71
N HIS A 97 -8.22 -8.43 -0.41
CA HIS A 97 -7.61 -8.47 0.92
C HIS A 97 -6.13 -8.09 0.83
N GLN A 98 -5.68 -7.27 1.78
CA GLN A 98 -4.28 -7.03 2.05
C GLN A 98 -3.97 -7.50 3.47
N PHE A 99 -3.00 -8.42 3.61
CA PHE A 99 -2.52 -8.87 4.92
C PHE A 99 -1.14 -8.27 5.18
N LEU A 100 -0.95 -7.73 6.39
CA LEU A 100 0.29 -7.05 6.81
C LEU A 100 0.93 -7.79 7.98
N PHE A 101 2.19 -8.17 7.82
CA PHE A 101 2.97 -8.91 8.82
C PHE A 101 4.18 -8.07 9.23
N TYR A 102 4.22 -7.64 10.49
CA TYR A 102 5.27 -6.77 11.00
C TYR A 102 6.37 -7.56 11.69
N GLU A 103 7.60 -7.21 11.36
CA GLU A 103 8.82 -7.62 12.03
C GLU A 103 9.56 -6.37 12.56
N LYS A 104 10.73 -6.55 13.16
CA LYS A 104 11.44 -5.46 13.85
C LYS A 104 11.76 -4.28 12.93
N ASP A 105 12.35 -4.55 11.77
CA ASP A 105 12.90 -3.54 10.87
C ASP A 105 12.23 -3.58 9.47
N MET A 106 11.11 -4.29 9.35
CA MET A 106 10.38 -4.45 8.10
C MET A 106 8.95 -4.93 8.32
N PHE A 107 8.09 -4.75 7.33
CA PHE A 107 6.83 -5.46 7.26
C PHE A 107 6.60 -6.02 5.85
N LYS A 108 5.88 -7.14 5.78
CA LYS A 108 5.47 -7.80 4.55
C LYS A 108 3.99 -7.54 4.29
N SER A 109 3.66 -7.24 3.05
CA SER A 109 2.30 -7.02 2.56
C SER A 109 1.96 -8.07 1.51
N LEU A 110 0.85 -8.79 1.69
CA LEU A 110 0.30 -9.74 0.72
C LEU A 110 -1.05 -9.24 0.25
N TYR A 111 -1.17 -8.91 -1.03
CA TYR A 111 -2.41 -8.40 -1.62
C TYR A 111 -3.06 -9.46 -2.51
N TYR A 112 -4.26 -9.90 -2.16
CA TYR A 112 -5.09 -10.85 -2.87
C TYR A 112 -6.33 -10.16 -3.43
N ASN A 113 -6.77 -10.58 -4.62
CA ASN A 113 -8.07 -10.16 -5.12
C ASN A 113 -9.21 -10.99 -4.49
N ASN A 114 -10.46 -10.60 -4.76
CA ASN A 114 -11.66 -11.33 -4.35
C ASN A 114 -11.73 -12.80 -4.83
N GLY A 115 -11.00 -13.16 -5.87
CA GLY A 115 -10.82 -14.55 -6.31
C GLY A 115 -9.77 -15.34 -5.53
N LYS A 116 -9.25 -14.81 -4.42
CA LYS A 116 -8.17 -15.39 -3.60
C LYS A 116 -6.85 -15.59 -4.36
N ILE A 117 -6.63 -14.83 -5.44
CA ILE A 117 -5.39 -14.89 -6.23
C ILE A 117 -4.45 -13.80 -5.75
N LEU A 118 -3.22 -14.18 -5.41
CA LEU A 118 -2.18 -13.21 -5.02
C LEU A 118 -1.90 -12.29 -6.21
N GLN A 119 -2.06 -10.99 -5.99
CA GLN A 119 -1.72 -9.96 -6.96
C GLN A 119 -0.31 -9.43 -6.71
N ASN A 120 0.10 -9.29 -5.44
CA ASN A 120 1.39 -8.72 -5.07
C ASN A 120 1.87 -9.22 -3.70
N VAL A 121 3.17 -9.53 -3.60
CA VAL A 121 3.93 -9.57 -2.34
C VAL A 121 4.88 -8.38 -2.31
N SER A 122 4.84 -7.62 -1.22
CA SER A 122 5.74 -6.47 -0.99
C SER A 122 6.46 -6.61 0.35
N TYR A 123 7.74 -6.28 0.38
CA TYR A 123 8.57 -6.17 1.57
C TYR A 123 8.97 -4.72 1.76
N CYS A 124 8.54 -4.13 2.86
CA CYS A 124 8.78 -2.74 3.20
C CYS A 124 9.81 -2.69 4.32
N TYR A 125 11.02 -2.25 4.01
CA TYR A 125 12.11 -2.10 4.95
C TYR A 125 12.02 -0.73 5.62
N LEU A 126 12.22 -0.73 6.93
CA LEU A 126 12.14 0.45 7.76
C LEU A 126 13.54 0.85 8.24
N LYS A 127 13.79 2.14 8.33
CA LYS A 127 14.95 2.71 9.02
C LYS A 127 14.51 3.34 10.35
N LYS A 128 15.46 3.99 11.04
CA LYS A 128 15.22 4.66 12.32
C LYS A 128 13.95 5.52 12.28
N GLY A 129 13.14 5.44 13.34
CA GLY A 129 11.88 6.18 13.43
C GLY A 129 10.71 5.54 12.67
N ASN A 130 10.83 4.28 12.23
CA ASN A 130 9.83 3.57 11.40
C ASN A 130 9.57 4.24 10.04
N LEU A 131 10.54 5.01 9.54
CA LEU A 131 10.47 5.59 8.20
C LEU A 131 10.68 4.47 7.19
N VAL A 132 9.86 4.45 6.13
CA VAL A 132 10.07 3.51 5.02
C VAL A 132 11.34 3.90 4.29
N ASP A 133 12.28 2.98 4.18
CA ASP A 133 13.53 3.18 3.45
C ASP A 133 13.40 2.65 2.02
N LYS A 134 12.90 1.42 1.92
CA LYS A 134 12.82 0.68 0.66
C LYS A 134 11.59 -0.21 0.61
N VAL A 135 10.92 -0.27 -0.54
CA VAL A 135 9.87 -1.25 -0.82
C VAL A 135 10.27 -2.12 -1.99
N LEU A 136 10.23 -3.44 -1.79
CA LEU A 136 10.48 -4.43 -2.84
C LEU A 136 9.19 -5.19 -3.12
N GLY A 137 8.71 -5.17 -4.36
CA GLY A 137 7.46 -5.79 -4.75
C GLY A 137 7.60 -6.76 -5.91
N LYS A 138 6.94 -7.92 -5.81
CA LYS A 138 6.70 -8.83 -6.93
C LYS A 138 5.21 -9.09 -7.04
N GLY A 139 4.67 -8.87 -8.23
CA GLY A 139 3.28 -9.16 -8.52
C GLY A 139 3.09 -10.06 -9.73
N ARG A 140 1.83 -10.35 -10.04
CA ARG A 140 1.43 -11.14 -11.21
C ARG A 140 1.94 -10.54 -12.53
N PHE A 141 2.01 -9.21 -12.60
CA PHE A 141 2.28 -8.47 -13.84
C PHE A 141 3.69 -7.88 -13.95
N GLY A 142 4.53 -8.05 -12.93
CA GLY A 142 5.87 -7.48 -12.92
C GLY A 142 6.46 -7.40 -11.52
N GLY A 143 7.41 -6.51 -11.34
CA GLY A 143 8.00 -6.16 -10.06
C GLY A 143 8.15 -4.65 -9.91
N ARG A 144 8.46 -4.21 -8.70
CA ARG A 144 8.83 -2.83 -8.45
C ARG A 144 9.85 -2.75 -7.32
N GLU A 145 10.69 -1.75 -7.38
CA GLU A 145 11.55 -1.31 -6.30
C GLU A 145 11.25 0.16 -6.04
N GLU A 146 11.05 0.52 -4.78
CA GLU A 146 10.82 1.91 -4.38
C GLU A 146 11.85 2.32 -3.32
N CYS A 147 12.47 3.49 -3.49
CA CYS A 147 13.44 4.07 -2.56
C CYS A 147 12.95 5.43 -2.08
N TYR A 148 13.10 5.69 -0.79
CA TYR A 148 12.51 6.86 -0.11
C TYR A 148 13.61 7.75 0.47
N PHE A 149 13.62 9.00 0.02
CA PHE A 149 14.67 9.97 0.34
C PHE A 149 14.11 11.08 1.23
N TYR A 150 14.77 11.29 2.37
CA TYR A 150 14.36 12.21 3.40
C TYR A 150 15.42 13.29 3.60
N ASP A 151 15.00 14.46 4.09
CA ASP A 151 15.95 15.48 4.55
C ASP A 151 16.49 15.17 5.96
N ASP A 152 17.33 16.07 6.48
CA ASP A 152 17.96 15.94 7.81
C ASP A 152 16.95 15.97 8.98
N ASN A 153 15.70 16.37 8.73
CA ASN A 153 14.61 16.39 9.70
C ASN A 153 13.64 15.22 9.52
N ASP A 154 14.07 14.15 8.83
CA ASP A 154 13.27 12.95 8.57
C ASP A 154 11.98 13.22 7.76
N LYS A 155 11.96 14.31 6.98
CA LYS A 155 10.81 14.66 6.11
C LYS A 155 11.01 14.13 4.70
N LEU A 156 10.02 13.41 4.17
CA LEU A 156 10.12 12.72 2.88
C LEU A 156 10.14 13.72 1.71
N GLN A 157 11.25 13.78 0.97
CA GLN A 157 11.42 14.72 -0.15
C GLN A 157 11.16 14.09 -1.51
N LYS A 158 11.54 12.81 -1.67
CA LYS A 158 11.49 12.12 -2.95
C LYS A 158 11.22 10.64 -2.78
N ILE A 159 10.47 10.08 -3.72
CA ILE A 159 10.33 8.63 -3.92
C ILE A 159 10.81 8.30 -5.33
N GLU A 160 11.66 7.31 -5.46
CA GLU A 160 12.07 6.73 -6.75
C GLU A 160 11.42 5.37 -6.89
N VAL A 161 10.84 5.07 -8.05
CA VAL A 161 10.13 3.82 -8.32
C VAL A 161 10.64 3.23 -9.62
N SER A 162 11.44 2.16 -9.52
CA SER A 162 11.85 1.34 -10.66
C SER A 162 10.83 0.24 -10.87
N GLN A 163 10.32 0.13 -12.10
CA GLN A 163 9.34 -0.87 -12.50
C GLN A 163 10.01 -1.93 -13.34
N TYR A 164 9.64 -3.19 -13.09
CA TYR A 164 10.14 -4.34 -13.83
C TYR A 164 8.98 -5.06 -14.48
N ASP A 165 9.18 -5.53 -15.70
CA ASP A 165 8.20 -6.34 -16.40
C ASP A 165 8.11 -7.77 -15.82
N ARG A 166 7.38 -8.67 -16.50
CA ARG A 166 7.21 -10.06 -16.05
C ARG A 166 8.51 -10.89 -16.13
N THR A 167 9.46 -10.48 -16.96
CA THR A 167 10.76 -11.13 -17.13
C THR A 167 11.82 -10.62 -16.15
N GLY A 168 11.53 -9.50 -15.46
CA GLY A 168 12.45 -8.84 -14.54
C GLY A 168 13.31 -7.78 -15.21
N GLN A 169 13.03 -7.43 -16.47
CA GLN A 169 13.69 -6.33 -17.16
C GLN A 169 13.10 -5.00 -16.69
N GLU A 170 13.96 -4.01 -16.43
CA GLU A 170 13.50 -2.66 -16.08
C GLU A 170 12.70 -2.07 -17.25
N SER A 171 11.48 -1.63 -16.96
CA SER A 171 10.57 -1.06 -17.94
C SER A 171 10.50 0.47 -17.87
N ALA A 172 10.50 1.03 -16.67
CA ALA A 172 10.44 2.46 -16.44
C ALA A 172 10.91 2.80 -15.03
N THR A 173 11.45 4.01 -14.87
CA THR A 173 11.70 4.62 -13.57
C THR A 173 10.87 5.89 -13.44
N LEU A 174 10.13 6.01 -12.35
CA LEU A 174 9.29 7.14 -12.00
C LEU A 174 9.86 7.84 -10.77
N PHE A 175 9.72 9.15 -10.70
CA PHE A 175 10.08 9.93 -9.53
C PHE A 175 8.86 10.67 -9.00
N TYR A 176 8.75 10.76 -7.68
CA TYR A 176 7.74 11.55 -7.00
C TYR A 176 8.45 12.55 -6.10
N THR A 177 8.31 13.84 -6.39
CA THR A 177 8.82 14.91 -5.55
C THR A 177 7.70 15.40 -4.65
N ILE A 178 7.97 15.47 -3.35
CA ILE A 178 6.99 15.89 -2.35
C ILE A 178 7.26 17.34 -1.99
N LYS A 179 6.24 18.17 -2.05
CA LYS A 179 6.30 19.59 -1.68
C LYS A 179 5.40 19.84 -0.48
N TYR A 180 5.86 20.73 0.38
CA TYR A 180 5.19 21.06 1.62
C TYR A 180 5.00 22.57 1.74
N CYS A 181 3.91 22.95 2.40
CA CYS A 181 3.67 24.31 2.86
C CYS A 181 4.64 24.68 3.99
N SER A 182 4.67 25.97 4.35
CA SER A 182 5.46 26.49 5.48
C SER A 182 5.02 25.98 6.85
N ASP A 183 3.81 25.43 6.96
CA ASP A 183 3.26 24.79 8.17
C ASP A 183 3.48 23.27 8.18
N ASP A 184 4.37 22.77 7.32
CA ASP A 184 4.69 21.37 7.11
C ASP A 184 3.56 20.48 6.56
N SER A 185 2.39 21.04 6.26
CA SER A 185 1.34 20.30 5.54
C SER A 185 1.79 19.95 4.12
N LEU A 186 1.27 18.83 3.60
CA LEU A 186 1.51 18.42 2.21
C LEU A 186 0.88 19.45 1.26
N ASP A 187 1.70 20.07 0.42
CA ASP A 187 1.24 21.02 -0.60
C ASP A 187 0.91 20.29 -1.91
N SER A 188 1.90 19.58 -2.46
CA SER A 188 1.76 18.91 -3.74
C SER A 188 2.67 17.70 -3.88
N ILE A 189 2.29 16.78 -4.76
CA ILE A 189 3.13 15.68 -5.21
C ILE A 189 3.27 15.81 -6.72
N ILE A 190 4.50 15.83 -7.17
CA ILE A 190 4.87 15.96 -8.58
C ILE A 190 5.44 14.63 -9.03
N LYS A 191 4.81 13.98 -10.00
CA LYS A 191 5.33 12.80 -10.66
C LYS A 191 6.15 13.22 -11.88
N SER A 192 7.36 12.73 -12.01
CA SER A 192 8.20 12.95 -13.17
C SER A 192 8.76 11.65 -13.73
N THR A 193 9.02 11.68 -15.03
CA THR A 193 9.65 10.62 -15.82
C THR A 193 10.74 11.25 -16.69
N SER A 194 11.44 10.47 -17.52
CA SER A 194 12.35 11.03 -18.53
C SER A 194 11.63 11.89 -19.58
N MET A 195 10.31 11.79 -19.71
CA MET A 195 9.55 12.38 -20.82
C MET A 195 8.63 13.52 -20.39
N TYR A 196 8.14 13.52 -19.15
CA TYR A 196 7.18 14.50 -18.67
C TYR A 196 7.20 14.65 -17.15
N GLU A 197 6.58 15.74 -16.69
CA GLU A 197 6.27 16.01 -15.30
C GLU A 197 4.80 16.38 -15.17
N GLU A 198 4.14 15.89 -14.12
CA GLU A 198 2.74 16.16 -13.82
C GLU A 198 2.50 16.33 -12.31
N VAL A 199 1.64 17.28 -11.94
CA VAL A 199 1.16 17.41 -10.56
C VAL A 199 0.06 16.36 -10.35
N VAL A 200 0.38 15.27 -9.64
CA VAL A 200 -0.57 14.19 -9.35
C VAL A 200 -1.41 14.48 -8.11
N TYR A 201 -0.90 15.32 -7.22
CA TYR A 201 -1.62 15.77 -6.03
C TYR A 201 -1.37 17.25 -5.79
N ASN A 202 -2.43 17.95 -5.41
CA ASN A 202 -2.36 19.30 -4.86
C ASN A 202 -3.40 19.46 -3.75
N GLU A 203 -3.04 20.07 -2.64
CA GLU A 203 -4.02 20.47 -1.64
C GLU A 203 -4.91 21.55 -2.27
N LYS A 204 -6.21 21.34 -2.33
CA LYS A 204 -7.13 22.41 -2.73
C LYS A 204 -7.16 23.40 -1.57
N LYS A 205 -6.49 24.55 -1.71
CA LYS A 205 -6.70 25.70 -0.82
C LYS A 205 -8.19 26.00 -0.83
N LYS A 206 -8.83 25.85 0.35
CA LYS A 206 -10.22 26.27 0.56
C LYS A 206 -10.29 27.78 0.61
#